data_AF-A0A947VZ60-F1
#
_entry.id   AF-A0A947VZ60-F1
#
_cell.length_a   1.000
_cell.length_b   1.000
_cell.length_c   1.000
_cell.angle_alpha   90.00
_cell.angle_beta   90.00
_cell.angle_gamma   90.00
#
_symmetry.space_group_name_H-M   'P 1'
#
loop_
_entity.id
_entity.type
_entity.pdbx_description
1 polymer ?
#
loop_
_entity_poly.entity_id
_entity_poly.type
_entity_poly.pdbx_seq_one_letter_code
_entity_poly.pdbx_strand_id
1 'polypeptide(L)'
;MKPLHVRHTIFFMALAFILCSSGSVFAVEKWEKAAKTYFENGEYEKCIELVKNNKDDKFARMFLAFSHLQEYTFNKTKYDKEMFKNAMMILKDKTGSEDMDHLLYFVNQKDQPPVVKEARNLLTAAFKNCKENDDVKKLLPLLNSSDDKTKEATLKTIKNIIDPKRKVVTKGGTLRKQDVDMMTDPALIKALFDNILVSGTASKILVMIEKPALKYISEYEGKKVMELETKITKAIAKREKKYPESNWYSATGKTRE
;
A
#
# COMPACT_ATOMS: atom_id res chain seq x y z
N MET A 1 60.63 -42.53 -27.42
CA MET A 1 59.52 -42.98 -28.29
C MET A 1 58.18 -42.56 -27.67
N LYS A 2 57.13 -42.46 -28.49
CA LYS A 2 55.67 -42.43 -28.15
C LYS A 2 55.01 -43.58 -28.96
N PRO A 3 53.72 -43.94 -28.82
CA PRO A 3 52.63 -43.39 -27.99
C PRO A 3 52.22 -44.41 -26.87
N LEU A 4 50.98 -44.82 -26.51
CA LEU A 4 49.60 -44.58 -26.99
C LEU A 4 48.51 -44.98 -25.95
N HIS A 5 47.50 -44.11 -25.75
CA HIS A 5 46.18 -44.39 -25.12
C HIS A 5 46.19 -44.85 -23.62
N VAL A 6 45.08 -44.86 -22.85
CA VAL A 6 43.63 -44.74 -23.15
C VAL A 6 42.95 -43.61 -22.34
N ARG A 7 41.84 -43.07 -22.88
CA ARG A 7 40.95 -42.04 -22.30
C ARG A 7 40.02 -42.58 -21.19
N HIS A 8 39.27 -41.64 -20.59
CA HIS A 8 38.02 -41.79 -19.82
C HIS A 8 38.14 -41.94 -18.29
N THR A 9 38.14 -40.79 -17.60
CA THR A 9 37.15 -40.51 -16.54
C THR A 9 36.99 -38.99 -16.38
N ILE A 10 35.74 -38.51 -16.47
CA ILE A 10 35.13 -37.45 -15.62
C ILE A 10 36.01 -36.21 -15.35
N PHE A 11 35.80 -35.00 -15.89
CA PHE A 11 34.59 -34.35 -16.43
C PHE A 11 33.42 -34.15 -15.44
N PHE A 12 33.71 -33.74 -14.20
CA PHE A 12 32.73 -33.12 -13.30
C PHE A 12 33.19 -31.84 -12.58
N MET A 13 34.33 -31.24 -12.97
CA MET A 13 34.76 -29.91 -12.49
C MET A 13 34.20 -28.76 -13.35
N ALA A 14 32.88 -28.66 -13.47
CA ALA A 14 32.21 -27.58 -14.21
C ALA A 14 30.78 -27.21 -13.76
N LEU A 15 30.19 -27.92 -12.77
CA LEU A 15 28.75 -27.80 -12.47
C LEU A 15 28.41 -27.56 -10.98
N ALA A 16 29.29 -26.87 -10.26
CA ALA A 16 29.12 -26.54 -8.83
C ALA A 16 29.05 -25.02 -8.56
N PHE A 17 28.73 -24.20 -9.58
CA PHE A 17 28.80 -22.73 -9.49
C PHE A 17 27.59 -21.98 -10.06
N ILE A 18 26.44 -22.65 -10.23
CA ILE A 18 25.18 -22.05 -10.74
C ILE A 18 23.97 -22.44 -9.87
N LEU A 19 24.10 -22.38 -8.54
CA LEU A 19 22.99 -22.58 -7.58
C LEU A 19 23.06 -21.61 -6.37
N CYS A 20 23.52 -20.37 -6.57
CA CYS A 20 23.61 -19.35 -5.51
C CYS A 20 22.79 -18.07 -5.79
N SER A 21 21.70 -18.18 -6.55
CA SER A 21 20.81 -17.05 -6.92
C SER A 21 19.39 -17.14 -6.33
N SER A 22 19.08 -18.18 -5.55
CA SER A 22 17.75 -18.44 -4.96
C SER A 22 17.69 -18.29 -3.42
N GLY A 23 18.82 -18.04 -2.75
CA GLY A 23 18.91 -18.02 -1.29
C GLY A 23 18.24 -16.81 -0.60
N SER A 24 17.89 -15.76 -1.34
CA SER A 24 17.33 -14.52 -0.80
C SER A 24 15.89 -14.64 -0.32
N VAL A 25 15.04 -15.44 -0.97
CA VAL A 25 13.60 -15.54 -0.63
C VAL A 25 13.40 -16.33 0.68
N PHE A 26 14.03 -17.50 0.80
CA PHE A 26 13.89 -18.38 1.97
C PHE A 26 14.49 -17.81 3.27
N ALA A 27 15.36 -16.81 3.19
CA ALA A 27 15.93 -16.14 4.35
C ALA A 27 14.98 -15.09 4.96
N VAL A 28 14.19 -14.40 4.12
CA VAL A 28 13.32 -13.28 4.54
C VAL A 28 12.17 -13.75 5.42
N GLU A 29 11.39 -14.75 4.98
CA GLU A 29 10.26 -15.29 5.78
C GLU A 29 10.69 -15.78 7.18
N LYS A 30 11.91 -16.29 7.30
CA LYS A 30 12.39 -16.96 8.52
C LYS A 30 12.62 -16.00 9.68
N TRP A 31 13.19 -14.81 9.42
CA TRP A 31 13.42 -13.84 10.49
C TRP A 31 12.13 -13.10 10.87
N GLU A 32 11.28 -12.76 9.90
CA GLU A 32 10.00 -12.11 10.18
C GLU A 32 9.11 -12.93 11.12
N LYS A 33 8.96 -14.23 10.84
CA LYS A 33 8.12 -15.12 11.64
C LYS A 33 8.63 -15.23 13.08
N ALA A 34 9.94 -15.33 13.26
CA ALA A 34 10.55 -15.36 14.59
C ALA A 34 10.44 -13.99 15.31
N ALA A 35 10.55 -12.87 14.59
CA ALA A 35 10.36 -11.53 15.16
C ALA A 35 8.91 -11.32 15.62
N LYS A 36 7.92 -11.77 14.84
CA LYS A 36 6.49 -11.81 15.20
C LYS A 36 6.30 -12.59 16.50
N THR A 37 6.73 -13.86 16.55
CA THR A 37 6.59 -14.71 17.73
C THR A 37 7.31 -14.17 18.99
N TYR A 38 8.52 -13.63 18.87
CA TYR A 38 9.18 -13.00 20.03
C TYR A 38 8.42 -11.75 20.51
N PHE A 39 7.89 -10.94 19.59
CA PHE A 39 7.14 -9.73 19.94
C PHE A 39 5.78 -10.03 20.58
N GLU A 40 5.08 -11.04 20.07
CA GLU A 40 3.78 -11.53 20.60
C GLU A 40 3.93 -12.19 21.98
N ASN A 41 5.04 -12.90 22.22
CA ASN A 41 5.37 -13.51 23.51
C ASN A 41 5.96 -12.51 24.54
N GLY A 42 6.16 -11.24 24.17
CA GLY A 42 6.79 -10.24 25.04
C GLY A 42 8.30 -10.37 25.22
N GLU A 43 8.97 -11.18 24.39
CA GLU A 43 10.44 -11.38 24.41
C GLU A 43 11.16 -10.29 23.61
N TYR A 44 10.90 -9.02 23.94
CA TYR A 44 11.29 -7.85 23.16
C TYR A 44 12.81 -7.72 22.98
N GLU A 45 13.62 -8.05 23.99
CA GLU A 45 15.09 -8.09 23.85
C GLU A 45 15.55 -9.06 22.74
N LYS A 46 14.99 -10.29 22.69
CA LYS A 46 15.30 -11.27 21.64
C LYS A 46 14.83 -10.78 20.27
N CYS A 47 13.68 -10.11 20.21
CA CYS A 47 13.20 -9.49 18.98
C CYS A 47 14.18 -8.41 18.49
N ILE A 48 14.62 -7.52 19.38
CA ILE A 48 15.65 -6.49 19.11
C ILE A 48 16.95 -7.14 18.60
N GLU A 49 17.42 -8.22 19.22
CA GLU A 49 18.63 -8.93 18.79
C GLU A 49 18.50 -9.57 17.40
N LEU A 50 17.37 -10.21 17.11
CA LEU A 50 17.08 -10.79 15.81
C LEU A 50 17.03 -9.73 14.69
N VAL A 51 16.39 -8.58 14.93
CA VAL A 51 16.23 -7.54 13.90
C VAL A 51 17.40 -6.55 13.81
N LYS A 52 18.31 -6.51 14.81
CA LYS A 52 19.53 -5.66 14.82
C LYS A 52 20.41 -5.85 13.59
N ASN A 53 20.35 -6.99 12.90
CA ASN A 53 21.13 -7.28 11.69
C ASN A 53 20.37 -7.01 10.38
N ASN A 54 19.04 -6.92 10.43
CA ASN A 54 18.18 -6.64 9.27
C ASN A 54 17.82 -5.15 9.17
N LYS A 55 18.65 -4.26 9.74
CA LYS A 55 18.30 -2.85 9.98
C LYS A 55 17.86 -2.06 8.75
N ASP A 56 18.21 -2.43 7.54
CA ASP A 56 17.80 -1.67 6.34
C ASP A 56 16.41 -2.05 5.81
N ASP A 57 15.87 -3.19 6.26
CA ASP A 57 14.46 -3.49 6.11
C ASP A 57 13.59 -2.59 7.02
N LYS A 58 12.44 -2.13 6.49
CA LYS A 58 11.56 -1.21 7.22
C LYS A 58 10.75 -1.92 8.31
N PHE A 59 10.37 -3.17 8.12
CA PHE A 59 9.62 -3.94 9.11
C PHE A 59 10.52 -4.33 10.29
N ALA A 60 11.78 -4.68 10.03
CA ALA A 60 12.83 -4.82 11.02
C ALA A 60 13.03 -3.52 11.83
N ARG A 61 13.04 -2.34 11.18
CA ARG A 61 13.04 -1.04 11.88
C ARG A 61 11.79 -0.81 12.73
N MET A 62 10.61 -1.27 12.30
CA MET A 62 9.38 -1.20 13.11
C MET A 62 9.45 -2.11 14.33
N PHE A 63 9.87 -3.37 14.18
CA PHE A 63 10.11 -4.28 15.32
C PHE A 63 11.11 -3.69 16.31
N LEU A 64 12.23 -3.13 15.83
CA LEU A 64 13.23 -2.47 16.67
C LEU A 64 12.62 -1.26 17.41
N ALA A 65 11.85 -0.41 16.72
CA ALA A 65 11.18 0.73 17.33
C ALA A 65 10.18 0.29 18.41
N PHE A 66 9.24 -0.59 18.08
CA PHE A 66 8.15 -0.96 18.98
C PHE A 66 8.61 -1.86 20.13
N SER A 67 9.67 -2.65 19.94
CA SER A 67 10.28 -3.43 21.03
C SER A 67 10.97 -2.50 22.04
N HIS A 68 11.75 -1.51 21.59
CA HIS A 68 12.29 -0.48 22.48
C HIS A 68 11.19 0.40 23.11
N LEU A 69 10.03 0.59 22.46
CA LEU A 69 8.87 1.25 23.07
C LEU A 69 8.29 0.41 24.22
N GLN A 70 8.28 -0.90 24.10
CA GLN A 70 7.82 -1.81 25.14
C GLN A 70 8.83 -1.93 26.29
N GLU A 71 10.11 -2.09 26.00
CA GLU A 71 11.17 -2.02 27.02
C GLU A 71 11.15 -0.69 27.78
N TYR A 72 10.96 0.44 27.09
CA TYR A 72 10.73 1.72 27.75
C TYR A 72 9.43 1.76 28.56
N THR A 73 8.40 1.02 28.17
CA THR A 73 7.13 0.95 28.90
C THR A 73 7.25 0.17 30.20
N PHE A 74 8.01 -0.93 30.25
CA PHE A 74 8.27 -1.67 31.49
C PHE A 74 9.39 -1.02 32.31
N ASN A 75 10.59 -0.94 31.74
CA ASN A 75 11.84 -0.66 32.45
C ASN A 75 12.20 0.84 32.54
N LYS A 76 11.43 1.73 31.88
CA LYS A 76 11.57 3.20 31.91
C LYS A 76 12.96 3.75 31.54
N THR A 77 13.84 2.95 30.92
CA THR A 77 15.25 3.32 30.68
C THR A 77 15.38 4.54 29.76
N LYS A 78 16.45 5.32 29.92
CA LYS A 78 16.76 6.40 28.98
C LYS A 78 17.14 5.86 27.60
N TYR A 79 17.85 4.74 27.56
CA TYR A 79 18.37 4.12 26.34
C TYR A 79 17.25 3.72 25.38
N ASP A 80 16.27 2.95 25.83
CA ASP A 80 15.18 2.46 24.99
C ASP A 80 14.29 3.60 24.47
N LYS A 81 14.08 4.62 25.29
CA LYS A 81 13.40 5.87 24.89
C LYS A 81 14.10 6.58 23.74
N GLU A 82 15.42 6.57 23.70
CA GLU A 82 16.23 7.21 22.66
C GLU A 82 16.33 6.31 21.42
N MET A 83 16.49 5.00 21.58
CA MET A 83 16.46 4.03 20.48
C MET A 83 15.12 4.02 19.73
N PHE A 84 14.00 3.99 20.47
CA PHE A 84 12.64 4.12 19.90
C PHE A 84 12.49 5.41 19.08
N LYS A 85 12.89 6.57 19.65
CA LYS A 85 12.83 7.87 18.95
C LYS A 85 13.64 7.85 17.65
N ASN A 86 14.86 7.35 17.70
CA ASN A 86 15.77 7.33 16.55
C ASN A 86 15.23 6.43 15.43
N ALA A 87 14.68 5.26 15.75
CA ALA A 87 14.02 4.39 14.78
C ALA A 87 12.75 5.03 14.18
N MET A 88 11.87 5.60 15.02
CA MET A 88 10.65 6.27 14.58
C MET A 88 10.88 7.50 13.71
N MET A 89 11.97 8.25 13.94
CA MET A 89 12.36 9.38 13.09
C MET A 89 12.64 8.93 11.66
N ILE A 90 13.39 7.83 11.48
CA ILE A 90 13.72 7.27 10.17
C ILE A 90 12.47 6.69 9.48
N LEU A 91 11.56 6.09 10.25
CA LEU A 91 10.34 5.49 9.72
C LEU A 91 9.35 6.54 9.19
N LYS A 92 9.07 7.62 9.93
CA LYS A 92 7.98 8.58 9.61
C LYS A 92 8.02 9.13 8.18
N ASP A 93 9.21 9.43 7.67
CA ASP A 93 9.38 10.06 6.35
C ASP A 93 9.58 9.04 5.22
N LYS A 94 9.89 7.77 5.54
CA LYS A 94 10.18 6.70 4.57
C LYS A 94 9.09 5.63 4.44
N THR A 95 8.14 5.62 5.36
CA THR A 95 7.02 4.66 5.38
C THR A 95 5.97 5.08 4.34
N GLY A 96 5.54 4.18 3.47
CA GLY A 96 4.61 4.42 2.38
C GLY A 96 3.53 3.34 2.26
N SER A 97 2.98 3.18 1.05
CA SER A 97 1.95 2.19 0.73
C SER A 97 2.39 0.73 0.94
N GLU A 98 3.65 0.43 0.64
CA GLU A 98 4.29 -0.89 0.80
C GLU A 98 4.39 -1.35 2.25
N ASP A 99 4.27 -0.43 3.20
CA ASP A 99 4.53 -0.66 4.61
C ASP A 99 3.23 -0.87 5.42
N MET A 100 2.06 -0.74 4.78
CA MET A 100 0.80 -0.63 5.49
C MET A 100 0.35 -1.93 6.14
N ASP A 101 0.56 -3.08 5.51
CA ASP A 101 0.22 -4.39 6.11
C ASP A 101 1.09 -4.69 7.34
N HIS A 102 2.39 -4.33 7.26
CA HIS A 102 3.32 -4.40 8.39
C HIS A 102 2.91 -3.48 9.55
N LEU A 103 2.36 -2.29 9.27
CA LEU A 103 1.79 -1.43 10.31
C LEU A 103 0.50 -2.01 10.88
N LEU A 104 -0.38 -2.60 10.06
CA LEU A 104 -1.63 -3.17 10.52
C LEU A 104 -1.41 -4.37 11.46
N TYR A 105 -0.35 -5.15 11.26
CA TYR A 105 0.10 -6.14 12.25
C TYR A 105 0.29 -5.51 13.65
N PHE A 106 0.97 -4.35 13.75
CA PHE A 106 1.15 -3.65 15.03
C PHE A 106 -0.10 -2.91 15.53
N VAL A 107 -0.97 -2.42 14.64
CA VAL A 107 -2.25 -1.79 15.03
C VAL A 107 -3.23 -2.82 15.63
N ASN A 108 -3.06 -4.11 15.31
CA ASN A 108 -3.89 -5.20 15.82
C ASN A 108 -3.46 -5.77 17.19
N GLN A 109 -2.30 -5.39 17.72
CA GLN A 109 -1.75 -5.83 19.03
C GLN A 109 -2.50 -5.13 20.20
N LYS A 110 -3.79 -5.46 20.39
CA LYS A 110 -4.72 -4.73 21.30
C LYS A 110 -4.30 -4.75 22.78
N ASP A 111 -3.56 -5.77 23.17
CA ASP A 111 -2.86 -5.96 24.45
C ASP A 111 -1.68 -4.96 24.64
N GLN A 112 -1.25 -4.29 23.57
CA GLN A 112 -0.11 -3.36 23.55
C GLN A 112 -0.52 -1.91 23.22
N PRO A 113 -1.32 -1.20 24.05
CA PRO A 113 -1.80 0.16 23.76
C PRO A 113 -0.74 1.19 23.35
N PRO A 114 0.50 1.23 23.90
CA PRO A 114 1.54 2.15 23.44
C PRO A 114 1.96 1.89 22.00
N VAL A 115 2.11 0.62 21.62
CA VAL A 115 2.47 0.18 20.27
C VAL A 115 1.35 0.51 19.29
N VAL A 116 0.11 0.14 19.60
CA VAL A 116 -1.06 0.45 18.74
C VAL A 116 -1.20 1.96 18.49
N LYS A 117 -0.95 2.79 19.51
CA LYS A 117 -0.97 4.25 19.37
C LYS A 117 0.08 4.75 18.38
N GLU A 118 1.34 4.34 18.55
CA GLU A 118 2.43 4.85 17.72
C GLU A 118 2.47 4.20 16.32
N ALA A 119 2.01 2.97 16.18
CA ALA A 119 1.71 2.33 14.89
C ALA A 119 0.61 3.09 14.14
N ARG A 120 -0.46 3.54 14.81
CA ARG A 120 -1.50 4.40 14.19
C ARG A 120 -0.96 5.79 13.81
N ASN A 121 -0.05 6.37 14.59
CA ASN A 121 0.65 7.60 14.21
C ASN A 121 1.49 7.40 12.94
N LEU A 122 2.19 6.27 12.82
CA LEU A 122 3.02 5.94 11.67
C LEU A 122 2.21 5.56 10.43
N LEU A 123 1.11 4.83 10.57
CA LEU A 123 0.13 4.56 9.49
C LEU A 123 -0.51 5.86 8.98
N THR A 124 -0.76 6.83 9.87
CA THR A 124 -1.20 8.18 9.49
C THR A 124 -0.14 8.95 8.69
N ALA A 125 1.15 8.67 8.89
CA ALA A 125 2.23 9.20 8.03
C ALA A 125 2.30 8.44 6.68
N ALA A 126 2.19 7.11 6.68
CA ALA A 126 2.15 6.30 5.47
C ALA A 126 1.05 6.75 4.48
N PHE A 127 -0.18 6.98 4.97
CA PHE A 127 -1.28 7.55 4.18
C PHE A 127 -1.00 8.98 3.66
N LYS A 128 -0.23 9.79 4.39
CA LYS A 128 0.22 11.11 3.92
C LYS A 128 1.30 11.01 2.84
N ASN A 129 2.12 9.96 2.86
CA ASN A 129 3.22 9.77 1.92
C ASN A 129 2.75 9.15 0.58
N CYS A 130 1.64 8.40 0.58
CA CYS A 130 0.99 7.92 -0.65
C CYS A 130 0.54 9.08 -1.57
N LYS A 131 0.95 9.09 -2.84
CA LYS A 131 0.74 10.16 -3.83
C LYS A 131 0.49 9.66 -5.26
N GLU A 132 1.03 8.49 -5.60
CA GLU A 132 1.17 8.03 -6.98
C GLU A 132 0.13 6.98 -7.37
N ASN A 133 0.10 6.59 -8.66
CA ASN A 133 -0.92 5.70 -9.19
C ASN A 133 -0.78 4.27 -8.65
N ASP A 134 0.45 3.80 -8.45
CA ASP A 134 0.71 2.45 -7.93
C ASP A 134 0.49 2.33 -6.41
N ASP A 135 0.42 3.46 -5.69
CA ASP A 135 -0.09 3.47 -4.32
C ASP A 135 -1.57 3.04 -4.29
N VAL A 136 -2.37 3.44 -5.28
CA VAL A 136 -3.81 3.11 -5.33
C VAL A 136 -4.03 1.59 -5.35
N LYS A 137 -3.21 0.84 -6.08
CA LYS A 137 -3.27 -0.64 -6.13
C LYS A 137 -2.94 -1.26 -4.77
N LYS A 138 -1.85 -0.79 -4.14
CA LYS A 138 -1.41 -1.22 -2.80
C LYS A 138 -2.41 -0.85 -1.69
N LEU A 139 -3.21 0.20 -1.91
CA LEU A 139 -4.28 0.64 -1.02
C LEU A 139 -5.58 -0.19 -1.13
N LEU A 140 -5.83 -0.91 -2.23
CA LEU A 140 -7.10 -1.63 -2.42
C LEU A 140 -7.41 -2.69 -1.35
N PRO A 141 -6.46 -3.55 -0.90
CA PRO A 141 -6.73 -4.56 0.14
C PRO A 141 -7.22 -3.93 1.45
N LEU A 142 -6.77 -2.71 1.77
CA LEU A 142 -7.06 -2.03 3.04
C LEU A 142 -8.52 -1.57 3.14
N LEU A 143 -9.25 -1.50 2.03
CA LEU A 143 -10.71 -1.26 2.01
C LEU A 143 -11.49 -2.43 2.65
N ASN A 144 -10.89 -3.61 2.70
CA ASN A 144 -11.46 -4.81 3.33
C ASN A 144 -10.98 -5.00 4.79
N SER A 145 -10.12 -4.12 5.32
CA SER A 145 -9.66 -4.15 6.72
C SER A 145 -10.82 -4.05 7.70
N SER A 146 -10.78 -4.80 8.80
CA SER A 146 -11.79 -4.75 9.87
C SER A 146 -11.74 -3.48 10.72
N ASP A 147 -10.80 -2.55 10.47
CA ASP A 147 -10.71 -1.26 11.14
C ASP A 147 -11.29 -0.13 10.28
N ASP A 148 -12.47 0.38 10.62
CA ASP A 148 -13.14 1.47 9.90
C ASP A 148 -12.28 2.73 9.76
N LYS A 149 -11.38 2.99 10.73
CA LYS A 149 -10.42 4.11 10.65
C LYS A 149 -9.42 3.90 9.51
N THR A 150 -8.97 2.67 9.31
CA THR A 150 -8.14 2.27 8.18
C THR A 150 -8.92 2.35 6.87
N LYS A 151 -10.18 1.88 6.81
CA LYS A 151 -11.02 2.00 5.61
C LYS A 151 -11.21 3.45 5.15
N GLU A 152 -11.66 4.34 6.04
CA GLU A 152 -11.91 5.74 5.66
C GLU A 152 -10.61 6.51 5.39
N ALA A 153 -9.51 6.19 6.08
CA ALA A 153 -8.19 6.75 5.74
C ALA A 153 -7.71 6.29 4.35
N THR A 154 -7.97 5.04 3.98
CA THR A 154 -7.68 4.48 2.65
C THR A 154 -8.50 5.17 1.57
N LEU A 155 -9.83 5.24 1.73
CA LEU A 155 -10.72 5.97 0.81
C LEU A 155 -10.33 7.44 0.67
N LYS A 156 -10.03 8.12 1.78
CA LYS A 156 -9.56 9.51 1.77
C LYS A 156 -8.24 9.67 1.01
N THR A 157 -7.33 8.71 1.11
CA THR A 157 -6.03 8.71 0.42
C THR A 157 -6.21 8.48 -1.08
N ILE A 158 -6.98 7.46 -1.49
CA ILE A 158 -7.35 7.21 -2.89
C ILE A 158 -8.03 8.45 -3.50
N LYS A 159 -8.97 9.08 -2.77
CA LYS A 159 -9.62 10.33 -3.19
C LYS A 159 -8.63 11.50 -3.34
N ASN A 160 -7.57 11.57 -2.55
CA ASN A 160 -6.55 12.62 -2.64
C ASN A 160 -5.58 12.41 -3.80
N ILE A 161 -5.40 11.17 -4.28
CA ILE A 161 -4.64 10.85 -5.50
C ILE A 161 -5.50 11.15 -6.75
N ILE A 162 -6.79 10.80 -6.72
CA ILE A 162 -7.72 10.91 -7.86
C ILE A 162 -8.23 12.35 -8.12
N ASP A 163 -8.54 13.11 -7.07
CA ASP A 163 -9.04 14.49 -7.16
C ASP A 163 -8.15 15.47 -7.97
N PRO A 164 -6.82 15.59 -7.73
CA PRO A 164 -5.97 16.48 -8.53
C PRO A 164 -5.87 16.04 -10.00
N LYS A 165 -5.91 14.73 -10.28
CA LYS A 165 -5.91 14.18 -11.64
C LYS A 165 -7.20 14.53 -12.36
N ARG A 166 -8.36 14.32 -11.73
CA ARG A 166 -9.66 14.69 -12.33
C ARG A 166 -9.80 16.20 -12.53
N LYS A 167 -9.18 17.02 -11.66
CA LYS A 167 -9.07 18.47 -11.81
C LYS A 167 -8.30 18.94 -13.05
N VAL A 168 -7.51 18.08 -13.71
CA VAL A 168 -6.91 18.39 -15.01
C VAL A 168 -8.00 18.56 -16.08
N VAL A 169 -8.91 17.59 -16.20
CA VAL A 169 -10.00 17.60 -17.20
C VAL A 169 -10.99 18.74 -16.92
N THR A 170 -11.39 18.95 -15.66
CA THR A 170 -12.35 20.03 -15.33
C THR A 170 -11.78 21.44 -15.51
N LYS A 171 -10.45 21.58 -15.63
CA LYS A 171 -9.74 22.82 -15.99
C LYS A 171 -9.43 22.99 -17.49
N GLY A 172 -9.75 22.01 -18.34
CA GLY A 172 -9.53 22.09 -19.79
C GLY A 172 -8.37 21.25 -20.32
N GLY A 173 -7.73 20.44 -19.48
CA GLY A 173 -6.62 19.57 -19.87
C GLY A 173 -7.03 18.14 -20.24
N THR A 174 -6.00 17.29 -20.32
CA THR A 174 -6.09 15.87 -20.67
C THR A 174 -5.35 15.04 -19.62
N LEU A 175 -5.94 13.93 -19.18
CA LEU A 175 -5.28 12.96 -18.30
C LEU A 175 -4.01 12.39 -18.94
N ARG A 176 -3.08 11.91 -18.11
CA ARG A 176 -1.96 11.07 -18.59
C ARG A 176 -2.47 9.64 -18.79
N LYS A 177 -1.83 8.86 -19.66
CA LYS A 177 -2.18 7.45 -19.88
C LYS A 177 -2.25 6.66 -18.56
N GLN A 178 -1.20 6.73 -17.74
CA GLN A 178 -1.16 6.14 -16.40
C GLN A 178 -2.34 6.54 -15.48
N ASP A 179 -2.91 7.73 -15.64
CA ASP A 179 -4.05 8.21 -14.83
C ASP A 179 -5.37 7.65 -15.37
N VAL A 180 -5.48 7.50 -16.70
CA VAL A 180 -6.56 6.77 -17.37
C VAL A 180 -6.57 5.30 -16.97
N ASP A 181 -5.42 4.63 -17.03
CA ASP A 181 -5.26 3.22 -16.69
C ASP A 181 -5.71 2.98 -15.22
N MET A 182 -5.20 3.78 -14.28
CA MET A 182 -5.58 3.71 -12.87
C MET A 182 -7.06 4.07 -12.61
N MET A 183 -7.65 5.03 -13.33
CA MET A 183 -9.07 5.37 -13.21
C MET A 183 -10.02 4.42 -13.96
N THR A 184 -9.51 3.48 -14.77
CA THR A 184 -10.30 2.46 -15.46
C THR A 184 -10.14 1.05 -14.88
N ASP A 185 -9.22 0.88 -13.92
CA ASP A 185 -8.94 -0.37 -13.24
C ASP A 185 -10.22 -1.01 -12.63
N PRO A 186 -10.63 -2.22 -13.09
CA PRO A 186 -11.81 -2.91 -12.59
C PRO A 186 -11.76 -3.16 -11.08
N ALA A 187 -10.58 -3.43 -10.51
CA ALA A 187 -10.41 -3.74 -9.10
C ALA A 187 -10.65 -2.50 -8.23
N LEU A 188 -10.15 -1.33 -8.65
CA LEU A 188 -10.46 -0.06 -8.00
C LEU A 188 -11.96 0.23 -8.04
N ILE A 189 -12.59 0.09 -9.22
CA ILE A 189 -13.98 0.49 -9.40
C ILE A 189 -14.92 -0.42 -8.57
N LYS A 190 -14.74 -1.75 -8.62
CA LYS A 190 -15.55 -2.70 -7.82
C LYS A 190 -15.35 -2.47 -6.32
N ALA A 191 -14.11 -2.40 -5.83
CA ALA A 191 -13.83 -2.15 -4.41
C ALA A 191 -14.40 -0.80 -3.89
N LEU A 192 -14.53 0.20 -4.76
CA LEU A 192 -15.24 1.44 -4.43
C LEU A 192 -16.77 1.25 -4.39
N PHE A 193 -17.36 0.49 -5.32
CA PHE A 193 -18.79 0.18 -5.30
C PHE A 193 -19.16 -0.61 -4.04
N ASP A 194 -18.39 -1.63 -3.67
CA ASP A 194 -18.57 -2.43 -2.44
C ASP A 194 -18.63 -1.55 -1.18
N ASN A 195 -17.95 -0.39 -1.19
CA ASN A 195 -17.85 0.53 -0.07
C ASN A 195 -18.85 1.72 -0.07
N ILE A 196 -19.70 1.91 -1.09
CA ILE A 196 -20.66 3.05 -1.13
C ILE A 196 -21.76 2.95 -0.05
N LEU A 197 -22.07 1.73 0.39
CA LEU A 197 -23.04 1.52 1.45
C LEU A 197 -22.50 2.02 2.80
N VAL A 198 -21.18 1.92 3.01
CA VAL A 198 -20.50 2.26 4.27
C VAL A 198 -19.99 3.71 4.27
N SER A 199 -19.33 4.16 3.19
CA SER A 199 -18.73 5.50 3.12
C SER A 199 -19.18 6.32 1.91
N GLY A 200 -19.69 7.52 2.19
CA GLY A 200 -19.93 8.55 1.18
C GLY A 200 -18.66 9.12 0.55
N THR A 201 -17.46 8.76 1.01
CA THR A 201 -16.20 9.08 0.34
C THR A 201 -16.00 8.19 -0.90
N ALA A 202 -16.38 6.89 -0.85
CA ALA A 202 -16.34 6.00 -2.01
C ALA A 202 -17.20 6.51 -3.18
N SER A 203 -18.43 6.93 -2.89
CA SER A 203 -19.34 7.53 -3.89
C SER A 203 -18.76 8.81 -4.52
N LYS A 204 -18.04 9.64 -3.75
CA LYS A 204 -17.37 10.84 -4.29
C LYS A 204 -16.23 10.50 -5.25
N ILE A 205 -15.53 9.38 -5.03
CA ILE A 205 -14.47 8.89 -5.93
C ILE A 205 -15.09 8.36 -7.23
N LEU A 206 -16.16 7.57 -7.16
CA LEU A 206 -16.88 7.09 -8.36
C LEU A 206 -17.46 8.25 -9.20
N VAL A 207 -17.94 9.33 -8.57
CA VAL A 207 -18.33 10.57 -9.26
C VAL A 207 -17.14 11.32 -9.89
N MET A 208 -15.91 11.16 -9.36
CA MET A 208 -14.70 11.66 -10.02
C MET A 208 -14.23 10.76 -11.17
N ILE A 209 -14.46 9.45 -11.10
CA ILE A 209 -14.16 8.51 -12.18
C ILE A 209 -15.12 8.71 -13.36
N GLU A 210 -16.42 8.93 -13.13
CA GLU A 210 -17.44 9.14 -14.17
C GLU A 210 -17.66 7.94 -15.12
N LYS A 211 -17.41 8.09 -16.43
CA LYS A 211 -17.86 7.15 -17.49
C LYS A 211 -17.35 5.69 -17.30
N PRO A 212 -16.14 5.40 -16.78
CA PRO A 212 -15.74 4.04 -16.45
C PRO A 212 -16.55 3.41 -15.31
N ALA A 213 -17.00 4.19 -14.32
CA ALA A 213 -17.79 3.67 -13.20
C ALA A 213 -19.18 3.19 -13.64
N LEU A 214 -19.78 3.84 -14.66
CA LEU A 214 -21.06 3.41 -15.23
C LEU A 214 -21.00 2.00 -15.83
N LYS A 215 -19.82 1.49 -16.26
CA LYS A 215 -19.70 0.13 -16.83
C LYS A 215 -20.06 -0.99 -15.86
N TYR A 216 -19.95 -0.74 -14.56
CA TYR A 216 -20.15 -1.73 -13.51
C TYR A 216 -21.42 -1.46 -12.70
N ILE A 217 -22.16 -0.39 -13.00
CA ILE A 217 -23.25 0.08 -12.14
C ILE A 217 -24.44 -0.89 -12.08
N SER A 218 -24.62 -1.70 -13.12
CA SER A 218 -25.60 -2.79 -13.21
C SER A 218 -25.22 -4.06 -12.44
N GLU A 219 -24.02 -4.15 -11.88
CA GLU A 219 -23.62 -5.24 -10.98
C GLU A 219 -24.08 -4.97 -9.52
N TYR A 220 -24.61 -3.78 -9.24
CA TYR A 220 -24.95 -3.31 -7.90
C TYR A 220 -26.37 -2.73 -7.87
N GLU A 221 -27.11 -2.98 -6.78
CA GLU A 221 -28.52 -2.58 -6.67
C GLU A 221 -28.81 -1.58 -5.54
N GLY A 222 -30.02 -1.01 -5.58
CA GLY A 222 -30.60 -0.24 -4.49
C GLY A 222 -30.42 1.28 -4.57
N LYS A 223 -31.08 1.99 -3.65
CA LYS A 223 -31.25 3.46 -3.71
C LYS A 223 -29.94 4.24 -3.81
N LYS A 224 -28.88 3.82 -3.09
CA LYS A 224 -27.56 4.48 -3.13
C LYS A 224 -26.89 4.37 -4.51
N VAL A 225 -27.14 3.30 -5.27
CA VAL A 225 -26.63 3.11 -6.63
C VAL A 225 -27.33 4.04 -7.61
N MET A 226 -28.67 4.07 -7.62
CA MET A 226 -29.46 5.00 -8.46
C MET A 226 -29.13 6.48 -8.18
N GLU A 227 -28.94 6.82 -6.91
CA GLU A 227 -28.47 8.15 -6.50
C GLU A 227 -27.05 8.45 -7.01
N LEU A 228 -26.15 7.45 -7.02
CA LEU A 228 -24.78 7.58 -7.52
C LEU A 228 -24.75 7.74 -9.04
N GLU A 229 -25.53 6.94 -9.78
CA GLU A 229 -25.73 7.09 -11.23
C GLU A 229 -26.17 8.51 -11.58
N THR A 230 -27.21 9.00 -10.89
CA THR A 230 -27.71 10.38 -11.03
C THR A 230 -26.63 11.42 -10.79
N LYS A 231 -25.71 11.19 -9.83
CA LYS A 231 -24.58 12.09 -9.52
C LYS A 231 -23.47 12.00 -10.58
N ILE A 232 -23.19 10.81 -11.12
CA ILE A 232 -22.23 10.59 -12.22
C ILE A 232 -22.73 11.25 -13.51
N THR A 233 -23.97 10.99 -13.92
CA THR A 233 -24.57 11.56 -15.14
C THR A 233 -24.63 13.09 -15.07
N LYS A 234 -24.91 13.67 -13.90
CA LYS A 234 -24.82 15.13 -13.68
C LYS A 234 -23.39 15.67 -13.76
N ALA A 235 -22.37 14.91 -13.34
CA ALA A 235 -20.97 15.31 -13.49
C ALA A 235 -20.52 15.28 -14.96
N ILE A 236 -20.90 14.22 -15.69
CA ILE A 236 -20.68 14.05 -17.14
C ILE A 236 -21.28 15.23 -17.92
N ALA A 237 -22.58 15.50 -17.74
CA ALA A 237 -23.27 16.59 -18.40
C ALA A 237 -22.69 17.98 -18.02
N LYS A 238 -22.15 18.13 -16.81
CA LYS A 238 -21.48 19.37 -16.39
C LYS A 238 -20.11 19.57 -17.06
N ARG A 239 -19.35 18.50 -17.35
CA ARG A 239 -18.15 18.61 -18.21
C ARG A 239 -18.59 19.00 -19.62
N GLU A 240 -19.51 18.25 -20.21
CA GLU A 240 -19.89 18.40 -21.62
C GLU A 240 -20.54 19.76 -21.91
N LYS A 241 -21.35 20.30 -20.99
CA LYS A 241 -21.84 21.70 -21.10
C LYS A 241 -20.73 22.75 -21.02
N LYS A 242 -19.62 22.48 -20.32
CA LYS A 242 -18.47 23.40 -20.23
C LYS A 242 -17.50 23.24 -21.42
N TYR A 243 -17.44 22.03 -21.97
CA TYR A 243 -16.51 21.61 -23.00
C TYR A 243 -17.24 20.67 -23.98
N PRO A 244 -17.92 21.21 -25.02
CA PRO A 244 -18.79 20.41 -25.89
C PRO A 244 -18.08 19.27 -26.64
N GLU A 245 -16.81 19.49 -27.02
CA GLU A 245 -15.96 18.51 -27.70
C GLU A 245 -15.32 17.49 -26.74
N SER A 246 -15.62 17.54 -25.44
CA SER A 246 -14.94 16.71 -24.44
C SER A 246 -15.30 15.23 -24.54
N ASN A 247 -14.27 14.38 -24.43
CA ASN A 247 -14.44 12.97 -24.14
C ASN A 247 -14.32 12.73 -22.62
N TRP A 248 -14.25 11.48 -22.17
CA TRP A 248 -14.11 11.20 -20.74
C TRP A 248 -12.84 11.82 -20.11
N TYR A 249 -11.67 11.56 -20.73
CA TYR A 249 -10.33 11.85 -20.22
C TYR A 249 -9.70 13.15 -20.74
N SER A 250 -10.32 13.79 -21.73
CA SER A 250 -9.83 15.03 -22.36
C SER A 250 -10.95 16.04 -22.54
N ALA A 251 -10.71 17.27 -22.08
CA ALA A 251 -11.65 18.37 -22.24
C ALA A 251 -11.79 18.85 -23.70
N THR A 252 -10.79 18.62 -24.55
CA THR A 252 -10.76 19.07 -25.94
C THR A 252 -10.98 17.93 -26.95
N GLY A 253 -11.46 16.77 -26.48
CA GLY A 253 -11.66 15.57 -27.30
C GLY A 253 -10.37 14.87 -27.75
N LYS A 254 -9.25 15.60 -27.83
CA LYS A 254 -7.95 15.10 -28.27
C LYS A 254 -7.39 14.04 -27.33
N THR A 255 -6.86 12.96 -27.90
CA THR A 255 -5.87 12.11 -27.24
C THR A 255 -4.59 12.88 -26.98
N ARG A 256 -3.87 12.49 -25.92
CA ARG A 256 -2.42 12.64 -25.89
C ARG A 256 -1.84 11.39 -26.54
N GLU A 257 -1.10 11.62 -27.62
CA GLU A 257 -0.09 10.69 -28.15
C GLU A 257 1.09 10.61 -27.15
#